data_AF-A0A0Q5EJ33-F1
#
_entry.id   AF-A0A0Q5EJ33-F1
#
_cell.length_a   1.000
_cell.length_b   1.000
_cell.length_c   1.000
_cell.angle_alpha   90.00
_cell.angle_beta   90.00
_cell.angle_gamma   90.00
#
_symmetry.space_group_name_H-M   'P 1'
#
loop_
_entity.id
_entity.type
_entity.pdbx_description
1 polymer ?
#
loop_
_entity_poly.entity_id
_entity_poly.type
_entity_poly.pdbx_seq_one_letter_code
_entity_poly.pdbx_strand_id
1 'polypeptide(L)'
;MTTPSETELAQRLEVAERKLDAVNDLLVLMAAHMAQLDPKRGEALSAQMRELYEMDNVAWPEEFQTLVARLGRAFDGSGLELESLP
;
A
#
# COMPACT_ATOMS: atom_id res chain seq x y z
N MET A 1 -13.56 -20.50 -28.16
CA MET A 1 -12.82 -20.15 -26.93
C MET A 1 -13.54 -20.84 -25.79
N THR A 2 -12.86 -21.71 -25.04
CA THR A 2 -13.42 -22.40 -23.87
C THR A 2 -13.44 -21.45 -22.68
N THR A 3 -14.61 -21.28 -22.07
CA THR A 3 -14.76 -20.50 -20.84
C THR A 3 -13.96 -21.19 -19.72
N PRO A 4 -13.08 -20.47 -19.00
CA PRO A 4 -12.34 -21.04 -17.88
C PRO A 4 -13.30 -21.54 -16.80
N SER A 5 -12.91 -22.64 -16.15
CA SER A 5 -13.66 -23.22 -15.04
C SER A 5 -13.65 -22.31 -13.81
N GLU A 6 -14.64 -22.46 -12.93
CA GLU A 6 -14.69 -21.71 -11.65
C GLU A 6 -13.42 -21.92 -10.81
N THR A 7 -12.87 -23.13 -10.80
CA THR A 7 -11.61 -23.44 -10.11
C THR A 7 -10.42 -22.68 -10.68
N GLU A 8 -10.31 -22.60 -12.02
CA GLU A 8 -9.24 -21.83 -12.67
C GLU A 8 -9.39 -20.33 -12.42
N LEU A 9 -10.62 -19.83 -12.35
CA LEU A 9 -10.89 -18.42 -12.02
C LEU A 9 -10.49 -18.12 -10.56
N ALA A 10 -10.83 -18.99 -9.61
CA ALA A 10 -10.45 -18.84 -8.20
C ALA A 10 -8.92 -18.82 -8.02
N GLN A 11 -8.20 -19.74 -8.68
CA GLN A 11 -6.74 -19.77 -8.64
C GLN A 11 -6.10 -18.50 -9.24
N ARG A 12 -6.65 -18.00 -10.34
CA ARG A 12 -6.16 -16.77 -10.97
C ARG A 12 -6.40 -15.56 -10.06
N LEU A 13 -7.55 -15.51 -9.39
CA LEU A 13 -7.86 -14.46 -8.42
C LEU A 13 -6.87 -14.47 -7.25
N GLU A 14 -6.63 -15.63 -6.64
CA GLU A 14 -5.68 -15.78 -5.52
C GLU A 14 -4.24 -15.36 -5.93
N VAL A 15 -3.82 -15.71 -7.15
CA VAL A 15 -2.52 -15.26 -7.67
C VAL A 15 -2.49 -13.75 -7.90
N ALA A 16 -3.59 -13.16 -8.37
CA ALA A 16 -3.69 -11.72 -8.58
C ALA A 16 -3.65 -10.95 -7.25
N GLU A 17 -4.37 -11.43 -6.23
CA GLU A 17 -4.37 -10.86 -4.87
C GLU A 17 -2.97 -10.87 -4.27
N ARG A 18 -2.26 -12.01 -4.30
CA ARG A 18 -0.87 -12.07 -3.83
C ARG A 18 0.07 -11.11 -4.56
N LYS A 19 -0.11 -10.93 -5.87
CA LYS A 19 0.71 -9.99 -6.65
C LYS A 19 0.39 -8.55 -6.27
N LEU A 20 -0.88 -8.24 -6.02
CA LEU A 20 -1.31 -6.92 -5.57
C LEU A 20 -0.69 -6.59 -4.21
N ASP A 21 -0.71 -7.53 -3.27
CA ASP A 21 -0.08 -7.36 -1.95
C ASP A 21 1.43 -7.10 -2.07
N ALA A 22 2.13 -7.89 -2.88
CA ALA A 22 3.56 -7.69 -3.12
C ALA A 22 3.87 -6.32 -3.74
N VAL A 23 3.02 -5.83 -4.64
CA VAL A 23 3.17 -4.48 -5.22
C VAL A 23 2.93 -3.41 -4.16
N ASN A 24 1.92 -3.57 -3.31
CA ASN A 24 1.66 -2.64 -2.20
C ASN A 24 2.84 -2.56 -1.23
N ASP A 25 3.45 -3.70 -0.90
CA ASP A 25 4.63 -3.76 -0.04
C ASP A 25 5.83 -3.04 -0.69
N LEU A 26 6.07 -3.26 -1.98
CA LEU A 26 7.11 -2.55 -2.73
C LEU A 26 6.88 -1.03 -2.74
N LEU A 27 5.64 -0.58 -2.89
CA LEU A 27 5.31 0.85 -2.84
C LEU A 27 5.65 1.46 -1.47
N VAL A 28 5.34 0.75 -0.39
CA VAL A 28 5.66 1.18 0.98
C VAL A 28 7.18 1.25 1.19
N LEU A 29 7.94 0.27 0.70
CA LEU A 29 9.41 0.29 0.75
C LEU A 29 10.02 1.43 -0.06
N MET A 30 9.48 1.71 -1.24
CA MET A 30 9.92 2.84 -2.07
C MET A 30 9.62 4.19 -1.40
N ALA A 31 8.45 4.32 -0.76
CA ALA A 31 8.09 5.50 0.02
C ALA A 31 9.06 5.73 1.18
N ALA A 32 9.38 4.67 1.92
CA ALA A 32 10.38 4.69 2.98
C ALA A 32 11.75 5.18 2.49
N HIS A 33 12.24 4.58 1.40
CA HIS A 33 13.52 4.92 0.83
C HIS A 33 13.56 6.36 0.33
N MET A 34 12.47 6.84 -0.29
CA MET A 34 12.33 8.23 -0.69
C MET A 34 12.43 9.18 0.52
N ALA A 35 11.74 8.88 1.61
CA ALA A 35 11.78 9.69 2.82
C ALA A 35 13.18 9.72 3.47
N GLN A 36 13.94 8.63 3.36
CA GLN A 36 15.35 8.62 3.80
C GLN A 36 16.24 9.51 2.95
N LEU A 37 16.02 9.55 1.63
CA LEU A 37 16.79 10.39 0.71
C LEU A 37 16.43 11.88 0.83
N ASP A 38 15.16 12.19 1.07
CA ASP A 38 14.64 13.55 1.22
C ASP A 38 13.61 13.62 2.36
N PRO A 39 14.06 13.82 3.61
CA PRO A 39 13.17 13.81 4.79
C PRO A 39 12.09 14.88 4.75
N LYS A 40 12.40 16.08 4.24
CA LYS A 40 11.42 17.17 4.14
C LYS A 40 10.29 16.82 3.18
N ARG A 41 10.64 16.15 2.07
CA ARG A 41 9.64 15.65 1.14
C ARG A 41 8.84 14.48 1.72
N GLY A 42 9.49 13.62 2.50
CA GLY A 42 8.82 12.58 3.30
C GLY A 42 7.76 13.17 4.22
N GLU A 43 8.13 14.12 5.08
CA GLU A 43 7.20 14.81 6.00
C GLU A 43 6.00 15.42 5.25
N ALA A 44 6.25 16.13 4.14
CA ALA A 44 5.19 16.73 3.33
C ALA A 44 4.23 15.68 2.74
N LEU A 45 4.75 14.55 2.26
CA LEU A 45 3.93 13.47 1.74
C LEU A 45 3.17 12.72 2.85
N SER A 46 3.77 12.56 4.02
CA SER A 46 3.08 11.99 5.18
C SER A 46 1.87 12.83 5.59
N ALA A 47 2.03 14.16 5.64
CA ALA A 47 0.94 15.09 5.91
C ALA A 47 -0.19 14.96 4.88
N GLN A 48 0.16 14.90 3.59
CA GLN A 48 -0.84 14.69 2.52
C GLN A 48 -1.56 13.34 2.64
N MET A 49 -0.86 12.27 3.02
CA MET A 49 -1.49 10.96 3.23
C MET A 49 -2.45 10.97 4.42
N ARG A 50 -2.14 11.70 5.48
CA ARG A 50 -3.03 11.91 6.63
C ARG A 50 -4.28 12.69 6.22
N GLU A 51 -4.11 13.80 5.49
CA GLU A 51 -5.22 14.59 4.97
C GLU A 51 -6.15 13.74 4.11
N LEU A 52 -5.59 12.92 3.21
CA LEU A 52 -6.36 11.99 2.38
C LEU A 52 -7.14 10.96 3.20
N TYR A 53 -6.53 10.41 4.25
CA TYR A 53 -7.18 9.44 5.15
C TYR A 53 -8.34 10.07 5.94
N GLU A 54 -8.22 11.34 6.31
CA GLU A 54 -9.21 12.09 7.08
C GLU A 54 -10.31 12.74 6.22
N MET A 55 -10.33 12.52 4.90
CA MET A 55 -11.37 13.07 4.04
C MET A 55 -12.74 12.39 4.28
N ASP A 56 -13.59 13.03 5.09
CA ASP A 56 -14.93 12.58 5.49
C ASP A 56 -15.90 12.21 4.35
N ASN A 57 -15.62 12.60 3.10
CA ASN A 57 -16.49 12.40 1.95
C ASN A 57 -16.08 11.25 1.03
N VAL A 58 -15.00 10.52 1.32
CA VAL A 58 -14.54 9.45 0.45
C VAL A 58 -14.63 8.10 1.14
N ALA A 59 -15.68 7.34 0.79
CA ALA A 59 -15.84 5.95 1.19
C ALA A 59 -14.85 5.08 0.40
N TRP A 60 -13.59 5.06 0.85
CA TRP A 60 -12.54 4.23 0.27
C TRP A 60 -12.71 2.77 0.72
N PRO A 61 -12.42 1.80 -0.15
CA PRO A 61 -12.26 0.41 0.28
C PRO A 61 -11.23 0.30 1.41
N GLU A 62 -11.45 -0.63 2.34
CA GLU A 62 -10.60 -0.83 3.53
C GLU A 62 -9.13 -1.07 3.16
N GLU A 63 -8.90 -1.80 2.06
CA GLU A 63 -7.57 -2.11 1.54
C GLU A 63 -6.82 -0.84 1.14
N PHE A 64 -7.54 0.12 0.57
CA PHE A 64 -6.95 1.38 0.13
C PHE A 64 -6.69 2.32 1.31
N GLN A 65 -7.61 2.37 2.29
CA GLN A 65 -7.38 3.08 3.56
C GLN A 65 -6.14 2.54 4.28
N THR A 66 -5.99 1.20 4.29
CA THR A 66 -4.84 0.52 4.89
C THR A 66 -3.54 0.89 4.16
N LEU A 67 -3.53 0.88 2.82
CA LEU A 67 -2.37 1.28 2.05
C LEU A 67 -1.96 2.73 2.31
N VAL A 68 -2.92 3.66 2.36
CA VAL A 68 -2.67 5.09 2.62
C VAL A 68 -2.07 5.29 4.01
N ALA A 69 -2.60 4.61 5.03
CA ALA A 69 -2.05 4.64 6.37
C ALA A 69 -0.63 4.04 6.45
N ARG A 70 -0.34 2.97 5.69
CA ARG A 70 1.01 2.39 5.58
C ARG A 70 1.99 3.34 4.88
N LEU A 71 1.56 4.01 3.82
CA LEU A 71 2.37 5.00 3.10
C LEU A 71 2.67 6.22 3.98
N GLY A 72 1.67 6.76 4.69
CA GLY A 72 1.88 7.88 5.63
C GLY A 72 2.92 7.55 6.69
N ARG A 73 2.85 6.34 7.27
CA ARG A 73 3.87 5.83 8.23
C ARG A 73 5.24 5.64 7.60
N ALA A 74 5.31 5.15 6.37
CA ALA A 74 6.58 4.99 5.65
C ALA A 74 7.25 6.33 5.35
N PHE A 75 6.47 7.34 4.99
CA PHE A 75 6.97 8.70 4.75
C PHE A 75 7.40 9.42 6.03
N ASP A 76 6.76 9.16 7.17
CA ASP A 76 7.10 9.72 8.50
C ASP A 76 8.23 8.94 9.20
N GLY A 77 8.63 7.78 8.66
CA GLY A 77 9.59 6.87 9.30
C GLY A 77 9.06 6.15 10.54
N SER A 78 7.84 6.45 10.99
CA SER A 78 7.19 5.82 12.13
C SER A 78 6.46 4.54 11.72
N GLY A 79 7.18 3.42 11.58
CA GLY A 79 6.53 2.11 11.42
C GLY A 79 7.07 1.19 10.33
N LEU A 80 8.28 1.42 9.83
CA LEU A 80 9.04 0.34 9.21
C LEU A 80 9.79 -0.42 10.27
N GLU A 81 9.10 -1.32 10.96
CA GLU A 81 9.79 -2.53 11.40
C GLU A 81 10.03 -3.35 10.12
N LEU A 82 11.23 -3.21 9.55
CA LEU A 82 11.69 -4.02 8.40
C LEU A 82 11.76 -5.53 8.74
N GLU A 83 11.42 -5.92 9.96
CA GLU A 83 11.36 -7.29 10.45
C GLU A 83 10.05 -7.99 10.09
N SER A 84 9.61 -7.96 8.83
CA SER A 84 8.69 -8.97 8.27
C SER A 84 8.35 -8.67 6.81
N LEU A 85 9.38 -8.61 5.97
CA LEU A 85 9.19 -9.12 4.62
C LEU A 85 9.39 -10.64 4.71
N PRO A 86 8.42 -11.47 4.26
CA PRO A 86 8.61 -12.92 4.23
C PRO A 86 9.78 -13.34 3.33
#